data_AF-A0A7K7Q0S3-F1
#
_entry.id   AF-A0A7K7Q0S3-F1
#
_cell.length_a   1.000
_cell.length_b   1.000
_cell.length_c   1.000
_cell.angle_alpha   90.00
_cell.angle_beta   90.00
_cell.angle_gamma   90.00
#
_symmetry.space_group_name_H-M   'P 1'
#
loop_
_entity.id
_entity.type
_entity.pdbx_description
1 polymer ?
#
loop_
_entity_poly.entity_id
_entity_poly.type
_entity_poly.pdbx_seq_one_letter_code
_entity_poly.pdbx_strand_id
1 'polypeptide(L)'
;SYDGVPFLMHDKTLRRTTNVEEVFPERAYEHSSMFNWTDLEKLNAGEWFLQNDPFWTAGSLSRADYLEAANQSVCKLEDMLEVIKDNTSLILNFQDLPAAHPYYSTYINITLETILASGIRQQAVMWLPDTERQLVRQVAPGFQQTSGLKLDAERLREKGIVKLNLRYTKVTNEDVRDYTTANLSVNLYTVNEPWLFSILWCAGVPSVTSDSSHVLRKVPSPIWLMPPDEYHLIWITSDLISFLVIVGVFVFQKAVPEMLLLSCRWRLGSIRTYNPEQIMLSAAVRRSSQDVKIMKEKLIFS
;
A
#
# COMPACT_ATOMS: atom_id res chain seq x y z
N SER A 1 -26.76 -4.76 19.13
CA SER A 1 -27.72 -5.85 18.88
C SER A 1 -29.09 -5.42 19.40
N TYR A 2 -30.13 -6.21 19.14
CA TYR A 2 -31.49 -5.90 19.53
C TYR A 2 -31.68 -5.81 21.06
N ASP A 3 -30.86 -6.56 21.80
CA ASP A 3 -30.75 -6.58 23.26
C ASP A 3 -29.69 -5.62 23.83
N GLY A 4 -29.07 -4.77 23.00
CA GLY A 4 -28.27 -3.63 23.48
C GLY A 4 -26.76 -3.87 23.58
N VAL A 5 -26.23 -4.98 23.06
CA VAL A 5 -24.79 -5.27 23.02
C VAL A 5 -24.15 -4.61 21.80
N PRO A 6 -23.16 -3.69 21.94
CA PRO A 6 -22.42 -3.16 20.79
C PRO A 6 -21.49 -4.21 20.18
N PHE A 7 -21.50 -4.33 18.85
CA PHE A 7 -20.73 -5.35 18.13
C PHE A 7 -20.17 -4.80 16.82
N LEU A 8 -19.18 -5.50 16.26
CA LEU A 8 -18.46 -5.10 15.06
C LEU A 8 -19.12 -5.69 13.81
N MET A 9 -19.65 -4.81 12.96
CA MET A 9 -20.18 -5.18 11.65
C MET A 9 -20.12 -3.99 10.70
N HIS A 10 -19.62 -4.20 9.49
CA HIS A 10 -19.53 -3.14 8.48
C HIS A 10 -20.84 -2.95 7.71
N ASP A 11 -21.54 -4.05 7.42
CA ASP A 11 -22.72 -4.04 6.56
C ASP A 11 -24.01 -3.90 7.36
N LYS A 12 -25.05 -3.42 6.68
CA LYS A 12 -26.41 -3.35 7.24
C LYS A 12 -27.01 -4.72 7.47
N THR A 13 -26.60 -5.74 6.71
CA THR A 13 -27.09 -7.11 6.82
C THR A 13 -25.91 -8.06 7.07
N LEU A 14 -26.22 -9.26 7.55
CA LEU A 14 -25.20 -10.25 7.94
C LEU A 14 -24.78 -11.16 6.76
N ARG A 15 -25.43 -11.05 5.60
CA ARG A 15 -25.34 -12.00 4.48
C ARG A 15 -23.95 -12.15 3.88
N ARG A 16 -23.21 -11.05 3.73
CA ARG A 16 -21.92 -11.08 3.02
C ARG A 16 -20.81 -11.73 3.85
N THR A 17 -20.88 -11.57 5.18
CA THR A 17 -19.76 -11.87 6.08
C THR A 17 -20.10 -12.88 7.16
N THR A 18 -21.25 -13.58 7.03
CA THR A 18 -21.63 -14.65 7.95
C THR A 18 -22.46 -15.72 7.24
N ASN A 19 -22.71 -16.83 7.91
CA ASN A 19 -23.62 -17.89 7.46
C ASN A 19 -25.10 -17.67 7.87
N VAL A 20 -25.55 -16.42 8.02
CA VAL A 20 -26.94 -16.11 8.44
C VAL A 20 -28.02 -16.76 7.57
N GLU A 21 -27.75 -16.95 6.27
CA GLU A 21 -28.71 -17.58 5.35
C GLU A 21 -28.95 -19.06 5.65
N GLU A 22 -27.98 -19.72 6.27
CA GLU A 22 -28.09 -21.12 6.67
C GLU A 22 -28.74 -21.26 8.05
N VAL A 23 -28.34 -20.40 9.00
CA VAL A 23 -28.80 -20.48 10.40
C VAL A 23 -30.18 -19.83 10.60
N PHE A 24 -30.44 -18.70 9.92
CA PHE A 24 -31.67 -17.92 10.03
C PHE A 24 -32.17 -17.43 8.65
N PRO A 25 -32.57 -18.33 7.74
CA PRO A 25 -32.90 -18.01 6.34
C PRO A 25 -33.99 -16.93 6.21
N GLU A 26 -35.05 -17.02 7.02
CA GLU A 26 -36.19 -16.08 6.97
C GLU A 26 -35.81 -14.65 7.39
N ARG A 27 -34.74 -14.50 8.16
CA ARG A 27 -34.27 -13.24 8.72
C ARG A 27 -33.00 -12.72 8.06
N ALA A 28 -32.47 -13.41 7.06
CA ALA A 28 -31.16 -13.09 6.47
C ALA A 28 -31.06 -11.65 5.90
N TYR A 29 -32.19 -11.08 5.49
CA TYR A 29 -32.27 -9.72 4.95
C TYR A 29 -32.58 -8.66 6.02
N GLU A 30 -32.84 -9.06 7.27
CA GLU A 30 -33.01 -8.12 8.38
C GLU A 30 -31.73 -7.33 8.63
N HIS A 31 -31.91 -6.14 9.21
CA HIS A 31 -30.77 -5.33 9.63
C HIS A 31 -29.99 -6.08 10.72
N SER A 32 -28.66 -6.04 10.67
CA SER A 32 -27.76 -6.77 11.58
C SER A 32 -28.03 -6.45 13.04
N SER A 33 -28.44 -5.21 13.34
CA SER A 33 -28.82 -4.79 14.68
C SER A 33 -30.15 -5.37 15.18
N MET A 34 -30.99 -5.97 14.34
CA MET A 34 -32.28 -6.57 14.73
C MET A 34 -32.13 -8.00 15.28
N PHE A 35 -30.91 -8.53 15.34
CA PHE A 35 -30.60 -9.80 15.98
C PHE A 35 -30.20 -9.57 17.44
N ASN A 36 -30.63 -10.47 18.33
CA ASN A 36 -30.12 -10.54 19.70
C ASN A 36 -28.66 -11.00 19.70
N TRP A 37 -27.91 -10.67 20.74
CA TRP A 37 -26.52 -11.10 20.85
C TRP A 37 -26.37 -12.63 20.79
N THR A 38 -27.26 -13.36 21.49
CA THR A 38 -27.26 -14.83 21.51
C THR A 38 -27.47 -15.46 20.13
N ASP A 39 -28.08 -14.74 19.18
CA ASP A 39 -28.23 -15.21 17.80
C ASP A 39 -27.00 -14.85 16.97
N LEU A 40 -26.46 -13.64 17.14
CA LEU A 40 -25.22 -13.20 16.48
C LEU A 40 -24.03 -14.10 16.83
N GLU A 41 -23.93 -14.53 18.09
CA GLU A 41 -22.85 -15.38 18.59
C GLU A 41 -22.85 -16.79 17.96
N LYS A 42 -24.00 -17.26 17.46
CA LYS A 42 -24.11 -18.56 16.77
C LYS A 42 -23.61 -18.50 15.33
N LEU A 43 -23.48 -17.30 14.76
CA LEU A 43 -23.09 -17.14 13.37
C LEU A 43 -21.59 -17.34 13.20
N ASN A 44 -21.24 -18.10 12.18
CA ASN A 44 -19.87 -18.15 11.69
C ASN A 44 -19.61 -16.90 10.84
N ALA A 45 -18.59 -16.13 11.19
CA ALA A 45 -18.16 -14.91 10.52
C ALA A 45 -16.77 -15.04 9.84
N GLY A 46 -16.24 -16.26 9.74
CA GLY A 46 -14.90 -16.54 9.22
C GLY A 46 -14.89 -17.28 7.88
N GLU A 47 -15.73 -18.30 7.73
CA GLU A 47 -15.70 -19.22 6.59
C GLU A 47 -15.93 -18.50 5.24
N TRP A 48 -16.80 -17.49 5.21
CA TRP A 48 -17.06 -16.68 4.02
C TRP A 48 -15.76 -16.09 3.42
N PHE A 49 -14.79 -15.73 4.27
CA PHE A 49 -13.54 -15.10 3.85
C PHE A 49 -12.67 -16.11 3.08
N LEU A 50 -12.66 -17.37 3.53
CA LEU A 50 -11.89 -18.45 2.91
C LEU A 50 -12.57 -18.94 1.64
N GLN A 51 -13.91 -18.98 1.60
CA GLN A 51 -14.68 -19.39 0.43
C GLN A 51 -14.60 -18.37 -0.71
N ASN A 52 -14.75 -17.08 -0.40
CA ASN A 52 -14.74 -16.01 -1.41
C ASN A 52 -13.32 -15.53 -1.76
N ASP A 53 -12.37 -15.72 -0.85
CA ASP A 53 -10.98 -15.26 -0.94
C ASP A 53 -10.83 -13.85 -1.56
N PRO A 54 -11.44 -12.81 -0.95
CA PRO A 54 -11.59 -11.50 -1.57
C PRO A 54 -10.25 -10.79 -1.87
N PHE A 55 -9.16 -11.28 -1.27
CA PHE A 55 -7.81 -10.73 -1.43
C PHE A 55 -6.81 -11.73 -2.03
N TRP A 56 -7.26 -12.92 -2.47
CA TRP A 56 -6.39 -13.99 -3.00
C TRP A 56 -5.29 -14.41 -2.01
N THR A 57 -5.62 -14.45 -0.72
CA THR A 57 -4.69 -14.76 0.38
C THR A 57 -4.98 -16.09 1.07
N ALA A 58 -6.16 -16.68 0.88
CA ALA A 58 -6.56 -17.90 1.59
C ALA A 58 -5.59 -19.07 1.36
N GLY A 59 -5.05 -19.18 0.14
CA GLY A 59 -4.05 -20.21 -0.21
C GLY A 59 -2.67 -20.05 0.45
N SER A 60 -2.40 -18.91 1.09
CA SER A 60 -1.13 -18.65 1.80
C SER A 60 -1.16 -19.07 3.27
N LEU A 61 -2.33 -19.41 3.80
CA LEU A 61 -2.52 -19.77 5.20
C LEU A 61 -1.97 -21.17 5.50
N SER A 62 -1.40 -21.35 6.69
CA SER A 62 -1.11 -22.69 7.19
C SER A 62 -2.43 -23.43 7.49
N ARG A 63 -2.38 -24.75 7.62
CA ARG A 63 -3.58 -25.53 7.98
C ARG A 63 -4.18 -25.10 9.33
N ALA A 64 -3.33 -24.73 10.29
CA ALA A 64 -3.79 -24.27 11.60
C ALA A 64 -4.50 -22.91 11.47
N ASP A 65 -3.86 -21.95 10.79
CA ASP A 65 -4.43 -20.61 10.57
C ASP A 65 -5.72 -20.68 9.76
N TYR A 66 -5.81 -21.58 8.78
CA TYR A 66 -7.03 -21.80 8.00
C TYR A 66 -8.19 -22.26 8.90
N LEU A 67 -7.95 -23.25 9.78
CA LEU A 67 -8.98 -23.76 10.69
C LEU A 67 -9.40 -22.71 11.71
N GLU A 68 -8.45 -21.91 12.21
CA GLU A 68 -8.73 -20.79 13.10
C GLU A 68 -9.55 -19.72 12.39
N ALA A 69 -9.12 -19.26 11.21
CA ALA A 69 -9.82 -18.26 10.42
C ALA A 69 -11.21 -18.73 9.96
N ALA A 70 -11.40 -20.03 9.72
CA ALA A 70 -12.70 -20.60 9.37
C ALA A 70 -13.67 -20.54 10.55
N ASN A 71 -13.18 -20.63 11.79
CA ASN A 71 -14.00 -20.73 13.00
C ASN A 71 -14.02 -19.41 13.79
N GLN A 72 -14.37 -18.32 13.10
CA GLN A 72 -14.53 -17.00 13.72
C GLN A 72 -16.01 -16.68 13.96
N SER A 73 -16.28 -15.93 15.02
CA SER A 73 -17.62 -15.42 15.37
C SER A 73 -17.70 -13.90 15.19
N VAL A 74 -18.91 -13.35 15.27
CA VAL A 74 -19.09 -11.89 15.35
C VAL A 74 -18.47 -11.38 16.65
N CYS A 75 -17.66 -10.32 16.56
CA CYS A 75 -16.92 -9.77 17.70
C CYS A 75 -17.71 -8.66 18.40
N LYS A 76 -17.75 -8.67 19.74
CA LYS A 76 -18.28 -7.54 20.50
C LYS A 76 -17.32 -6.36 20.48
N LEU A 77 -17.85 -5.17 20.72
CA LEU A 77 -17.01 -4.00 20.95
C LEU A 77 -16.17 -4.15 22.22
N GLU A 78 -16.73 -4.72 23.29
CA GLU A 78 -16.00 -4.92 24.55
C GLU A 78 -14.75 -5.79 24.35
N ASP A 79 -14.90 -6.95 23.69
CA ASP A 79 -13.79 -7.87 23.40
C ASP A 79 -12.71 -7.21 22.53
N MET A 80 -13.13 -6.42 21.54
CA MET A 80 -12.19 -5.68 20.69
C MET A 80 -11.36 -4.69 21.51
N LEU A 81 -11.98 -3.98 22.45
CA LEU A 81 -11.32 -2.97 23.27
C LEU A 81 -10.26 -3.58 24.19
N GLU A 82 -10.42 -4.83 24.63
CA GLU A 82 -9.40 -5.56 25.44
C GLU A 82 -8.09 -5.82 24.68
N VAL A 83 -8.17 -5.93 23.35
CA VAL A 83 -7.00 -6.15 22.49
C VAL A 83 -6.18 -4.87 22.28
N ILE A 84 -6.79 -3.70 22.52
CA ILE A 84 -6.17 -2.41 22.25
C ILE A 84 -5.11 -2.11 23.32
N LYS A 85 -3.87 -1.93 22.87
CA LYS A 85 -2.72 -1.57 23.72
C LYS A 85 -2.47 -0.07 23.70
N ASP A 86 -1.64 0.41 24.62
CA ASP A 86 -1.35 1.84 24.80
C ASP A 86 -0.87 2.57 23.53
N ASN A 87 -0.23 1.88 22.58
CA ASN A 87 0.29 2.48 21.34
C ASN A 87 -0.70 2.41 20.16
N THR A 88 -1.92 1.95 20.37
CA THR A 88 -2.92 1.78 19.32
C THR A 88 -3.96 2.90 19.41
N SER A 89 -4.31 3.46 18.25
CA SER A 89 -5.46 4.38 18.14
C SER A 89 -6.63 3.65 17.49
N LEU A 90 -7.84 4.04 17.87
CA LEU A 90 -9.08 3.42 17.45
C LEU A 90 -9.88 4.39 16.59
N ILE A 91 -10.31 3.96 15.41
CA ILE A 91 -11.23 4.73 14.55
C ILE A 91 -12.61 4.08 14.65
N LEU A 92 -13.58 4.79 15.23
CA LEU A 92 -14.95 4.30 15.39
C LEU A 92 -15.88 5.00 14.41
N ASN A 93 -16.55 4.20 13.59
CA ASN A 93 -17.66 4.62 12.75
C ASN A 93 -18.89 3.79 13.09
N PHE A 94 -20.06 4.42 13.11
CA PHE A 94 -21.32 3.75 13.48
C PHE A 94 -22.27 3.68 12.30
N GLN A 95 -23.07 2.63 12.29
CA GLN A 95 -24.21 2.52 11.41
C GLN A 95 -25.44 3.11 12.09
N ASP A 96 -26.31 3.75 11.31
CA ASP A 96 -27.61 4.18 11.79
C ASP A 96 -28.48 2.95 12.09
N LEU A 97 -29.15 2.97 13.23
CA LEU A 97 -30.08 1.93 13.60
C LEU A 97 -31.43 2.12 12.89
N PRO A 98 -32.19 1.05 12.62
CA PRO A 98 -33.58 1.17 12.20
C PRO A 98 -34.42 1.90 13.25
N ALA A 99 -35.38 2.74 12.83
CA ALA A 99 -36.23 3.49 13.76
C ALA A 99 -37.05 2.60 14.72
N ALA A 100 -37.33 1.36 14.33
CA ALA A 100 -38.03 0.38 15.17
C ALA A 100 -37.13 -0.29 16.23
N HIS A 101 -35.82 -0.03 16.21
CA HIS A 101 -34.89 -0.64 17.16
C HIS A 101 -35.10 -0.09 18.57
N PRO A 102 -35.16 -0.93 19.63
CA PRO A 102 -35.43 -0.49 21.00
C PRO A 102 -34.50 0.62 21.51
N TYR A 103 -33.23 0.56 21.10
CA TYR A 103 -32.19 1.51 21.48
C TYR A 103 -31.88 2.57 20.41
N TYR A 104 -32.79 2.82 19.47
CA TYR A 104 -32.58 3.79 18.38
C TYR A 104 -32.12 5.17 18.86
N SER A 105 -32.65 5.66 19.99
CA SER A 105 -32.30 6.96 20.56
C SER A 105 -31.19 6.93 21.60
N THR A 106 -30.71 5.75 22.02
CA THR A 106 -29.77 5.62 23.15
C THR A 106 -28.50 4.84 22.81
N TYR A 107 -28.37 4.32 21.59
CA TYR A 107 -27.22 3.49 21.18
C TYR A 107 -25.88 4.21 21.29
N ILE A 108 -25.86 5.54 21.08
CA ILE A 108 -24.66 6.35 21.28
C ILE A 108 -24.22 6.30 22.73
N ASN A 109 -25.14 6.48 23.68
CA ASN A 109 -24.83 6.44 25.10
C ASN A 109 -24.32 5.06 25.52
N ILE A 110 -25.00 3.98 25.10
CA ILE A 110 -24.57 2.60 25.40
C ILE A 110 -23.15 2.35 24.88
N THR A 111 -22.89 2.72 23.62
CA THR A 111 -21.57 2.53 22.99
C THR A 111 -20.49 3.36 23.70
N LEU A 112 -20.81 4.60 24.07
CA LEU A 112 -19.93 5.49 24.80
C LEU A 112 -19.57 4.93 26.19
N GLU A 113 -20.57 4.44 26.93
CA GLU A 113 -20.38 3.80 28.24
C GLU A 113 -19.50 2.55 28.12
N THR A 114 -19.71 1.70 27.10
CA THR A 114 -18.84 0.53 26.83
C THR A 114 -17.38 0.94 26.62
N ILE A 115 -17.13 2.01 25.85
CA ILE A 115 -15.76 2.48 25.59
C ILE A 115 -15.13 3.08 26.84
N LEU A 116 -15.88 3.85 27.63
CA LEU A 116 -15.34 4.44 28.86
C LEU A 116 -15.07 3.38 29.92
N ALA A 117 -15.92 2.36 30.02
CA ALA A 117 -15.76 1.24 30.94
C ALA A 117 -14.53 0.38 30.64
N SER A 118 -14.09 0.29 29.38
CA SER A 118 -12.88 -0.46 29.01
C SER A 118 -11.58 0.16 29.52
N GLY A 119 -11.61 1.43 29.94
CA GLY A 119 -10.43 2.15 30.44
C GLY A 119 -9.45 2.59 29.35
N ILE A 120 -9.82 2.47 28.06
CA ILE A 120 -8.99 2.98 26.97
C ILE A 120 -8.74 4.48 27.12
N ARG A 121 -7.51 4.93 26.83
CA ARG A 121 -7.17 6.36 26.85
C ARG A 121 -8.05 7.10 25.86
N GLN A 122 -8.83 8.07 26.33
CA GLN A 122 -9.77 8.83 25.50
C GLN A 122 -9.10 9.45 24.27
N GLN A 123 -7.85 9.91 24.40
CA GLN A 123 -7.09 10.52 23.29
C GLN A 123 -6.74 9.54 22.17
N ALA A 124 -6.82 8.23 22.40
CA ALA A 124 -6.61 7.22 21.37
C ALA A 124 -7.86 6.99 20.50
N VAL A 125 -9.03 7.48 20.92
CA VAL A 125 -10.31 7.23 20.23
C VAL A 125 -10.62 8.36 19.24
N MET A 126 -10.69 8.03 17.96
CA MET A 126 -11.17 8.88 16.87
C MET A 126 -12.65 8.62 16.65
N TRP A 127 -13.47 9.62 17.00
CA TRP A 127 -14.93 9.55 16.97
C TRP A 127 -15.49 10.18 15.69
N LEU A 128 -15.96 9.35 14.75
CA LEU A 128 -16.52 9.81 13.48
C LEU A 128 -18.01 10.20 13.50
N PRO A 129 -18.90 9.57 14.31
CA PRO A 129 -20.32 9.88 14.29
C PRO A 129 -20.59 11.37 14.54
N ASP A 130 -21.46 11.97 13.72
CA ASP A 130 -21.93 13.35 13.93
C ASP A 130 -23.11 13.40 14.92
N THR A 131 -23.85 12.30 15.07
CA THR A 131 -24.97 12.15 16.01
C THR A 131 -24.52 12.40 17.44
N GLU A 132 -25.26 13.24 18.17
CA GLU A 132 -25.04 13.56 19.58
C GLU A 132 -23.61 14.03 19.93
N ARG A 133 -22.90 14.61 18.97
CA ARG A 133 -21.50 15.02 19.15
C ARG A 133 -21.27 15.98 20.32
N GLN A 134 -22.24 16.85 20.62
CA GLN A 134 -22.16 17.75 21.77
C GLN A 134 -22.17 16.99 23.10
N LEU A 135 -23.01 15.96 23.23
CA LEU A 135 -23.06 15.08 24.41
C LEU A 135 -21.72 14.35 24.57
N VAL A 136 -21.22 13.73 23.50
CA VAL A 136 -19.96 12.98 23.53
C VAL A 136 -18.79 13.86 24.00
N ARG A 137 -18.76 15.14 23.62
CA ARG A 137 -17.72 16.07 24.10
C ARG A 137 -17.81 16.40 25.57
N GLN A 138 -19.03 16.49 26.10
CA GLN A 138 -19.22 16.78 27.52
C GLN A 138 -18.81 15.57 28.36
N VAL A 139 -19.15 14.37 27.91
CA VAL A 139 -18.89 13.12 28.65
C VAL A 139 -17.45 12.61 28.45
N ALA A 140 -16.93 12.68 27.23
CA ALA A 140 -15.60 12.19 26.84
C ALA A 140 -14.81 13.26 26.06
N PRO A 141 -14.39 14.36 26.72
CA PRO A 141 -13.70 15.47 26.06
C PRO A 141 -12.36 15.08 25.43
N GLY A 142 -11.75 13.97 25.85
CA GLY A 142 -10.49 13.47 25.29
C GLY A 142 -10.65 12.80 23.93
N PHE A 143 -11.86 12.45 23.49
CA PHE A 143 -12.07 11.81 22.18
C PHE A 143 -11.71 12.76 21.04
N GLN A 144 -10.91 12.24 20.10
CA GLN A 144 -10.50 12.97 18.90
C GLN A 144 -11.68 13.08 17.94
N GLN A 145 -12.35 14.22 17.98
CA GLN A 145 -13.49 14.55 17.13
C GLN A 145 -13.04 14.52 15.66
N THR A 146 -13.59 13.57 14.91
CA THR A 146 -13.16 13.26 13.54
C THR A 146 -14.33 13.44 12.58
N SER A 147 -14.08 14.02 11.40
CA SER A 147 -15.10 14.14 10.34
C SER A 147 -14.96 13.02 9.32
N GLY A 148 -16.07 12.34 8.99
CA GLY A 148 -16.17 11.49 7.80
C GLY A 148 -16.53 12.25 6.52
N LEU A 149 -16.80 13.55 6.62
CA LEU A 149 -17.22 14.42 5.52
C LEU A 149 -16.14 15.46 5.18
N LYS A 150 -15.93 15.71 3.89
CA LYS A 150 -15.09 16.80 3.41
C LYS A 150 -15.81 18.12 3.70
N LEU A 151 -15.19 18.98 4.50
CA LEU A 151 -15.70 20.28 4.91
C LEU A 151 -14.54 21.27 4.96
N ASP A 152 -14.83 22.56 4.80
CA ASP A 152 -13.80 23.60 4.89
C ASP A 152 -13.20 23.68 6.30
N ALA A 153 -11.94 24.07 6.39
CA ALA A 153 -11.19 24.14 7.64
C ALA A 153 -11.89 25.02 8.71
N GLU A 154 -12.52 26.12 8.30
CA GLU A 154 -13.26 27.00 9.21
C GLU A 154 -14.46 26.29 9.85
N ARG A 155 -15.26 25.58 9.04
CA ARG A 155 -16.43 24.82 9.51
C ARG A 155 -16.02 23.67 10.42
N LEU A 156 -14.89 23.03 10.14
CA LEU A 156 -14.33 21.99 11.00
C LEU A 156 -13.91 22.57 12.35
N ARG A 157 -13.27 23.74 12.37
CA ARG A 157 -12.86 24.44 13.59
C ARG A 157 -14.05 24.91 14.43
N GLU A 158 -15.08 25.48 13.81
CA GLU A 158 -16.34 25.83 14.50
C GLU A 158 -16.99 24.60 15.13
N LYS A 159 -16.96 23.50 14.39
CA LYS A 159 -17.39 22.20 14.89
C LYS A 159 -16.39 21.57 15.83
N GLY A 160 -15.26 22.16 16.22
CA GLY A 160 -14.28 21.55 17.14
C GLY A 160 -13.72 20.20 16.66
N ILE A 161 -13.59 20.02 15.35
CA ILE A 161 -13.05 18.82 14.72
C ILE A 161 -11.55 19.01 14.53
N VAL A 162 -10.78 17.97 14.87
CA VAL A 162 -9.31 17.99 14.81
C VAL A 162 -8.75 17.02 13.78
N LYS A 163 -9.57 16.06 13.33
CA LYS A 163 -9.18 15.03 12.37
C LYS A 163 -10.22 14.82 11.28
N LEU A 164 -9.77 14.32 10.14
CA LEU A 164 -10.63 13.86 9.05
C LEU A 164 -10.31 12.42 8.69
N ASN A 165 -11.33 11.63 8.37
CA ASN A 165 -11.19 10.31 7.79
C ASN A 165 -11.98 10.29 6.47
N LEU A 166 -11.30 10.41 5.33
CA LEU A 166 -11.92 10.63 4.03
C LEU A 166 -11.50 9.59 3.00
N ARG A 167 -12.36 9.37 2.00
CA ARG A 167 -11.99 8.60 0.82
C ARG A 167 -10.96 9.36 0.01
N TYR A 168 -9.85 8.72 -0.37
CA TYR A 168 -8.75 9.37 -1.09
C TYR A 168 -9.20 10.04 -2.41
N THR A 169 -10.19 9.48 -3.11
CA THR A 169 -10.71 10.03 -4.38
C THR A 169 -11.45 11.35 -4.24
N LYS A 170 -11.80 11.77 -3.02
CA LYS A 170 -12.53 13.02 -2.75
C LYS A 170 -11.61 14.16 -2.32
N VAL A 171 -10.31 13.92 -2.21
CA VAL A 171 -9.35 14.84 -1.61
C VAL A 171 -8.26 15.16 -2.64
N THR A 172 -8.02 16.46 -2.86
CA THR A 172 -6.96 16.97 -3.73
C THR A 172 -5.71 17.30 -2.92
N ASN A 173 -4.57 17.49 -3.60
CA ASN A 173 -3.34 17.95 -2.94
C ASN A 173 -3.49 19.33 -2.29
N GLU A 174 -4.34 20.19 -2.87
CA GLU A 174 -4.66 21.50 -2.29
C GLU A 174 -5.42 21.33 -0.98
N ASP A 175 -6.43 20.45 -0.93
CA ASP A 175 -7.16 20.15 0.30
C ASP A 175 -6.20 19.67 1.41
N VAL A 176 -5.28 18.75 1.09
CA VAL A 176 -4.30 18.22 2.06
C VAL A 176 -3.45 19.37 2.64
N ARG A 177 -2.99 20.28 1.79
CA ARG A 177 -2.20 21.45 2.23
C ARG A 177 -3.02 22.40 3.08
N ASP A 178 -4.28 22.65 2.73
CA ASP A 178 -5.17 23.53 3.47
C ASP A 178 -5.48 22.96 4.86
N TYR A 179 -5.78 21.66 4.96
CA TYR A 179 -5.97 20.99 6.24
C TYR A 179 -4.70 20.99 7.10
N THR A 180 -3.55 20.74 6.50
CA THR A 180 -2.25 20.78 7.21
C THR A 180 -1.99 22.18 7.77
N THR A 181 -2.23 23.23 6.97
CA THR A 181 -2.08 24.64 7.38
C THR A 181 -3.03 24.99 8.53
N ALA A 182 -4.21 24.37 8.57
CA ALA A 182 -5.18 24.52 9.63
C ALA A 182 -4.93 23.63 10.87
N ASN A 183 -3.80 22.93 10.95
CA ASN A 183 -3.48 21.95 12.01
C ASN A 183 -4.49 20.79 12.13
N LEU A 184 -5.09 20.40 11.01
CA LEU A 184 -6.02 19.26 10.93
C LEU A 184 -5.27 18.04 10.38
N SER A 185 -5.38 16.89 11.07
CA SER A 185 -4.79 15.65 10.59
C SER A 185 -5.78 14.89 9.71
N VAL A 186 -5.34 14.51 8.51
CA VAL A 186 -6.17 13.78 7.54
C VAL A 186 -5.73 12.32 7.47
N ASN A 187 -6.70 11.40 7.54
CA ASN A 187 -6.55 10.00 7.23
C ASN A 187 -7.29 9.67 5.93
N LEU A 188 -6.64 8.98 4.99
CA LEU A 188 -7.25 8.61 3.71
C LEU A 188 -7.46 7.10 3.57
N TYR A 189 -8.62 6.69 3.06
CA TYR A 189 -8.98 5.28 2.92
C TYR A 189 -9.70 4.96 1.60
N THR A 190 -9.77 3.69 1.16
CA THR A 190 -8.91 2.56 1.56
C THR A 190 -7.77 2.46 0.57
N VAL A 191 -6.52 2.43 1.04
CA VAL A 191 -5.32 2.47 0.21
C VAL A 191 -4.61 1.14 0.32
N ASN A 192 -4.67 0.29 -0.70
CA ASN A 192 -4.08 -1.06 -0.66
C ASN A 192 -2.80 -1.19 -1.50
N GLU A 193 -2.58 -0.25 -2.44
CA GLU A 193 -1.48 -0.33 -3.40
C GLU A 193 -0.25 0.48 -3.00
N PRO A 194 0.98 -0.09 -3.11
CA PRO A 194 2.23 0.61 -2.80
C PRO A 194 2.44 1.91 -3.59
N TRP A 195 2.05 1.95 -4.86
CA TRP A 195 2.19 3.13 -5.70
C TRP A 195 1.29 4.27 -5.20
N LEU A 196 0.03 3.97 -4.84
CA LEU A 196 -0.92 4.96 -4.34
C LEU A 196 -0.49 5.47 -2.97
N PHE A 197 -0.03 4.56 -2.10
CA PHE A 197 0.55 4.91 -0.82
C PHE A 197 1.73 5.88 -0.98
N SER A 198 2.61 5.65 -1.96
CA SER A 198 3.74 6.52 -2.27
C SER A 198 3.32 7.92 -2.72
N ILE A 199 2.29 8.02 -3.57
CA ILE A 199 1.75 9.31 -4.01
C ILE A 199 1.18 10.11 -2.82
N LEU A 200 0.38 9.46 -1.97
CA LEU A 200 -0.23 10.12 -0.82
C LEU A 200 0.82 10.52 0.23
N TRP A 201 1.87 9.71 0.40
CA TRP A 201 3.02 10.06 1.23
C TRP A 201 3.70 11.32 0.70
N CYS A 202 4.03 11.37 -0.60
CA CYS A 202 4.61 12.56 -1.22
C CYS A 202 3.70 13.79 -1.16
N ALA A 203 2.37 13.60 -1.17
CA ALA A 203 1.39 14.67 -1.00
C ALA A 203 1.31 15.20 0.45
N GLY A 204 2.02 14.59 1.41
CA GLY A 204 2.04 15.02 2.81
C GLY A 204 0.85 14.51 3.64
N VAL A 205 0.18 13.45 3.19
CA VAL A 205 -0.93 12.85 3.95
C VAL A 205 -0.38 12.17 5.23
N PRO A 206 -0.86 12.54 6.44
CA PRO A 206 -0.33 12.00 7.69
C PRO A 206 -0.55 10.50 7.92
N SER A 207 -1.68 9.96 7.49
CA SER A 207 -2.01 8.54 7.69
C SER A 207 -2.96 7.99 6.62
N VAL A 208 -2.96 6.66 6.45
CA VAL A 208 -3.87 5.95 5.56
C VAL A 208 -4.48 4.73 6.26
N THR A 209 -5.70 4.36 5.87
CA THR A 209 -6.31 3.07 6.23
C THR A 209 -6.16 2.10 5.06
N SER A 210 -5.73 0.88 5.34
CA SER A 210 -5.39 -0.15 4.36
C SER A 210 -5.82 -1.52 4.85
N ASP A 211 -6.37 -2.34 3.95
CA ASP A 211 -6.55 -3.78 4.16
C ASP A 211 -5.21 -4.53 3.99
N SER A 212 -4.29 -3.96 3.20
CA SER A 212 -2.98 -4.52 2.85
C SER A 212 -1.84 -3.92 3.67
N SER A 213 -2.05 -3.66 4.97
CA SER A 213 -1.05 -3.06 5.86
C SER A 213 0.27 -3.83 5.90
N HIS A 214 0.22 -5.16 5.78
CA HIS A 214 1.38 -6.04 5.70
C HIS A 214 2.22 -5.84 4.43
N VAL A 215 1.62 -5.38 3.33
CA VAL A 215 2.31 -4.99 2.09
C VAL A 215 2.91 -3.60 2.25
N LEU A 216 2.10 -2.63 2.68
CA LEU A 216 2.53 -1.23 2.78
C LEU A 216 3.66 -1.03 3.80
N ARG A 217 3.69 -1.82 4.87
CA ARG A 217 4.81 -1.82 5.85
C ARG A 217 6.17 -2.12 5.23
N LYS A 218 6.21 -2.79 4.07
CA LYS A 218 7.44 -3.13 3.35
C LYS A 218 7.93 -2.00 2.43
N VAL A 219 7.25 -0.86 2.40
CA VAL A 219 7.61 0.33 1.61
C VAL A 219 8.30 1.34 2.54
N PRO A 220 9.65 1.34 2.66
CA PRO A 220 10.37 2.22 3.59
C PRO A 220 10.43 3.67 3.10
N SER A 221 10.21 3.92 1.82
CA SER A 221 10.23 5.22 1.18
C SER A 221 9.30 5.23 -0.04
N PRO A 222 8.81 6.41 -0.48
CA PRO A 222 7.98 6.50 -1.68
C PRO A 222 8.65 5.87 -2.90
N ILE A 223 7.91 5.01 -3.59
CA ILE A 223 8.34 4.40 -4.84
C ILE A 223 8.33 5.48 -5.91
N TRP A 224 9.41 5.56 -6.68
CA TRP A 224 9.49 6.51 -7.79
C TRP A 224 8.61 6.01 -8.94
N LEU A 225 7.64 6.84 -9.32
CA LEU A 225 6.68 6.53 -10.39
C LEU A 225 6.94 7.49 -11.54
N MET A 226 7.02 6.94 -12.74
CA MET A 226 7.22 7.69 -13.98
C MET A 226 6.08 7.36 -14.94
N PRO A 227 5.40 8.36 -15.53
CA PRO A 227 4.43 8.12 -16.59
C PRO A 227 5.07 7.37 -17.77
N PRO A 228 4.34 6.45 -18.43
CA PRO A 228 4.87 5.71 -19.57
C PRO A 228 5.42 6.62 -20.68
N ASP A 229 4.75 7.75 -20.95
CA ASP A 229 5.18 8.70 -21.98
C ASP A 229 6.53 9.36 -21.66
N GLU A 230 6.75 9.74 -20.40
CA GLU A 230 8.03 10.29 -19.94
C GLU A 230 9.13 9.23 -19.99
N TYR A 231 8.81 8.00 -19.58
CA TYR A 231 9.73 6.87 -19.69
C TYR A 231 10.15 6.62 -21.15
N HIS A 232 9.18 6.55 -22.06
CA HIS A 232 9.44 6.38 -23.49
C HIS A 232 10.26 7.53 -24.06
N LEU A 233 9.95 8.78 -23.69
CA LEU A 233 10.70 9.95 -24.14
C LEU A 233 12.16 9.88 -23.68
N ILE A 234 12.42 9.51 -22.42
CA ILE A 234 13.78 9.37 -21.88
C ILE A 234 14.56 8.29 -22.64
N TRP A 235 13.94 7.15 -22.92
CA TRP A 235 14.62 6.09 -23.68
C TRP A 235 14.87 6.46 -25.13
N ILE A 236 13.89 7.05 -25.83
CA ILE A 236 14.07 7.51 -27.21
C ILE A 236 15.18 8.56 -27.30
N THR A 237 15.21 9.52 -26.37
CA THR A 237 16.26 10.55 -26.33
C THR A 237 17.63 9.96 -25.98
N SER A 238 17.70 9.02 -25.02
CA SER A 238 18.92 8.29 -24.69
C SER A 238 19.47 7.50 -25.89
N ASP A 239 18.60 6.84 -26.65
CA ASP A 239 18.98 6.08 -27.85
C ASP A 239 19.48 7.01 -28.96
N LEU A 240 18.81 8.14 -29.19
CA LEU A 240 19.25 9.16 -30.15
C LEU A 240 20.63 9.73 -29.78
N ILE A 241 20.86 10.06 -28.51
CA ILE A 241 22.16 10.55 -28.03
C ILE A 241 23.22 9.47 -28.19
N SER A 242 22.93 8.23 -27.80
CA SER A 242 23.84 7.10 -27.95
C SER A 242 24.21 6.86 -29.41
N PHE A 243 23.24 6.93 -30.32
CA PHE A 243 23.47 6.85 -31.76
C PHE A 243 24.37 7.98 -32.27
N LEU A 244 24.12 9.22 -31.87
CA LEU A 244 24.95 10.37 -32.24
C LEU A 244 26.39 10.24 -31.72
N VAL A 245 26.57 9.74 -30.49
CA VAL A 245 27.90 9.47 -29.91
C VAL A 245 28.63 8.39 -30.71
N ILE A 246 27.95 7.28 -31.04
CA ILE A 246 28.54 6.20 -31.84
C ILE A 246 28.97 6.72 -33.22
N VAL A 247 28.09 7.45 -33.93
CA VAL A 247 28.42 8.06 -35.22
C VAL A 247 29.58 9.04 -35.09
N GLY A 248 29.59 9.87 -34.04
CA GLY A 248 30.69 10.78 -33.75
C GLY A 248 32.03 10.07 -33.58
N VAL A 249 32.05 8.97 -32.81
CA VAL A 249 33.26 8.14 -32.64
C VAL A 249 33.72 7.55 -33.96
N PHE A 250 32.81 7.01 -34.79
CA PHE A 250 33.16 6.48 -36.11
C PHE A 250 33.73 7.57 -37.05
N VAL A 251 33.15 8.76 -37.06
CA VAL A 251 33.65 9.90 -37.85
C VAL A 251 35.03 10.31 -37.35
N PHE A 252 35.25 10.44 -36.04
CA PHE A 252 36.56 10.73 -35.46
C PHE A 252 37.59 9.64 -35.80
N GLN A 253 37.25 8.36 -35.65
CA GLN A 253 38.12 7.24 -35.99
C GLN A 253 38.45 7.17 -37.49
N LYS A 254 37.60 7.69 -38.37
CA LYS A 254 37.85 7.70 -39.83
C LYS A 254 38.55 8.97 -40.31
N ALA A 255 38.29 10.12 -39.68
CA ALA A 255 38.91 11.40 -39.99
C ALA A 255 40.33 11.56 -39.42
N VAL A 256 40.61 10.98 -38.24
CA VAL A 256 41.94 11.04 -37.62
C VAL A 256 43.02 10.28 -38.42
N PRO A 257 42.79 9.10 -39.01
CA PRO A 257 43.74 8.46 -39.92
C PRO A 257 44.04 9.31 -41.15
N GLU A 258 43.05 10.01 -41.73
CA GLU A 258 43.29 10.90 -42.88
C GLU A 258 44.08 12.15 -42.48
N MET A 259 43.82 12.73 -41.31
CA MET A 259 44.56 13.90 -40.83
C MET A 259 45.99 13.54 -40.37
N LEU A 260 46.20 12.34 -39.81
CA LEU A 260 47.53 11.81 -39.49
C LEU A 260 48.29 11.38 -40.75
N LEU A 261 47.60 10.86 -41.78
CA LEU A 261 48.20 10.57 -43.08
C LEU A 261 48.54 11.85 -43.85
N LEU A 262 47.73 12.91 -43.80
CA LEU A 262 48.03 14.21 -44.43
C LEU A 262 49.19 14.93 -43.73
N SER A 263 49.31 14.85 -42.40
CA SER A 263 50.45 15.39 -41.67
C SER A 263 51.73 14.55 -41.84
N CYS A 264 51.63 13.22 -42.00
CA CYS A 264 52.76 12.37 -42.40
C CYS A 264 53.17 12.61 -43.86
N ARG A 265 52.24 12.84 -44.79
CA ARG A 265 52.55 13.15 -46.21
C ARG A 265 53.23 14.50 -46.39
N TRP A 266 52.90 15.48 -45.55
CA TRP A 266 53.60 16.77 -45.54
C TRP A 266 54.96 16.74 -44.82
N ARG A 267 55.20 15.78 -43.90
CA ARG A 267 56.52 15.61 -43.23
C ARG A 267 57.46 14.60 -43.89
N LEU A 268 56.98 13.69 -44.74
CA LEU A 268 57.81 12.72 -45.46
C LEU A 268 57.87 12.97 -46.97
N GLY A 269 58.12 14.22 -47.39
CA GLY A 269 58.54 14.56 -48.76
C GLY A 269 59.94 14.03 -49.16
N SER A 270 60.46 13.04 -48.45
CA SER A 270 61.77 12.44 -48.66
C SER A 270 61.79 11.09 -47.95
N ILE A 271 61.50 10.01 -48.67
CA ILE A 271 62.09 8.68 -48.44
C ILE A 271 61.82 7.83 -49.69
N ARG A 272 62.91 7.25 -50.19
CA ARG A 272 63.00 6.38 -51.37
C ARG A 272 62.08 5.16 -51.27
N THR A 273 61.64 4.72 -52.45
CA THR A 273 61.00 3.43 -52.76
C THR A 273 61.54 2.25 -51.92
N TYR A 274 60.63 1.57 -51.21
CA TYR A 274 60.91 0.41 -50.37
C TYR A 274 60.63 -0.89 -51.14
N ASN A 275 61.55 -1.86 -51.09
CA ASN A 275 61.54 -3.11 -51.84
C ASN A 275 61.07 -4.28 -50.94
N PRO A 276 60.03 -5.07 -51.30
CA PRO A 276 59.36 -6.00 -50.37
C PRO A 276 60.07 -7.35 -50.10
N GLU A 277 61.27 -7.61 -50.61
CA GLU A 277 61.90 -8.95 -50.52
C GLU A 277 62.67 -9.25 -49.22
N GLN A 278 62.72 -8.34 -48.24
CA GLN A 278 63.59 -8.50 -47.05
C GLN A 278 62.92 -9.06 -45.78
N ILE A 279 61.63 -9.43 -45.79
CA ILE A 279 60.92 -9.94 -44.60
C ILE A 279 60.73 -11.47 -44.63
N MET A 280 61.34 -12.17 -45.59
CA MET A 280 61.18 -13.61 -45.75
C MET A 280 62.43 -14.40 -45.28
N LEU A 281 62.99 -14.11 -44.10
CA LEU A 281 64.18 -14.83 -43.60
C LEU A 281 64.34 -14.96 -42.07
N SER A 282 63.29 -14.77 -41.27
CA SER A 282 63.31 -15.04 -39.82
C SER A 282 62.35 -16.15 -39.35
N ALA A 283 61.61 -16.77 -40.27
CA ALA A 283 60.68 -17.87 -39.97
C ALA A 283 61.27 -19.26 -40.27
N ALA A 284 62.47 -19.55 -39.76
CA ALA A 284 63.05 -20.89 -39.85
C ALA A 284 64.03 -21.18 -38.69
N VAL A 285 63.50 -21.31 -37.47
CA VAL A 285 64.21 -22.04 -36.40
C VAL A 285 63.26 -23.09 -35.82
N ARG A 286 63.57 -24.35 -36.14
CA ARG A 286 62.99 -25.56 -35.54
C ARG A 286 63.27 -25.60 -34.04
N ARG A 287 62.27 -25.93 -33.22
CA ARG A 287 62.45 -26.67 -31.97
C ARG A 287 61.44 -27.81 -31.89
N SER A 288 61.97 -29.01 -31.71
CA SER A 288 61.27 -30.27 -31.45
C SER A 288 61.41 -30.67 -29.98
N SER A 289 60.40 -31.37 -29.44
CA SER A 289 60.43 -32.40 -28.38
C SER A 289 59.17 -32.24 -27.50
N GLN A 290 58.18 -33.11 -27.73
CA GLN A 290 57.79 -34.24 -26.85
C GLN A 290 57.19 -33.81 -25.51
N ASP A 291 55.87 -33.88 -25.39
CA ASP A 291 55.23 -34.98 -24.64
C ASP A 291 53.71 -34.90 -24.76
N VAL A 292 53.13 -35.98 -25.31
CA VAL A 292 51.69 -36.23 -25.36
C VAL A 292 51.42 -37.34 -24.34
N LYS A 293 50.72 -37.01 -23.25
CA LYS A 293 49.96 -38.00 -22.46
C LYS A 293 48.64 -37.39 -21.97
N ILE A 294 47.60 -37.68 -22.76
CA ILE A 294 46.29 -38.21 -22.35
C ILE A 294 45.98 -38.13 -20.84
N MET A 295 44.92 -37.38 -20.48
CA MET A 295 43.80 -37.93 -19.69
C MET A 295 42.63 -36.93 -19.64
N LYS A 296 41.52 -37.35 -20.26
CA LYS A 296 40.15 -36.88 -19.93
C LYS A 296 39.79 -37.51 -18.58
N GLU A 297 39.26 -36.73 -17.63
CA GLU A 297 38.01 -37.05 -16.93
C GLU A 297 37.58 -35.97 -15.91
N LYS A 298 36.27 -35.74 -15.95
CA LYS A 298 35.30 -35.24 -14.95
C LYS A 298 35.81 -34.79 -13.57
N LEU A 299 35.28 -33.65 -13.12
CA LEU A 299 34.74 -33.52 -11.76
C LEU A 299 33.62 -32.48 -11.71
N ILE A 300 32.53 -32.88 -11.09
CA ILE A 300 31.30 -32.15 -10.80
C ILE A 300 31.29 -31.87 -9.29
N PHE A 301 30.68 -30.75 -8.90
CA PHE A 301 30.19 -30.34 -7.57
C PHE A 301 31.21 -29.80 -6.54
N SER A 302 31.08 -28.49 -6.26
CA SER A 302 30.39 -28.00 -5.06
C SER A 302 29.46 -26.86 -5.45
#